data_AF-A0A2N5A9B1-F1
#
_entry.id   AF-A0A2N5A9B1-F1
#
_cell.length_a   1.000
_cell.length_b   1.000
_cell.length_c   1.000
_cell.angle_alpha   90.00
_cell.angle_beta   90.00
_cell.angle_gamma   90.00
#
_symmetry.space_group_name_H-M   'P 1'
#
loop_
_entity.id
_entity.type
_entity.pdbx_description
1 polymer ?
#
loop_
_entity_poly.entity_id
_entity_poly.type
_entity_poly.pdbx_seq_one_letter_code
_entity_poly.pdbx_strand_id
1 'polypeptide(L)'
;MRHHRTALPLAGYTLQQIDFDPATFQPEDLFWLPYHASLSGWGRKRQAEHLAGRIAAVYALREVGEKQPPAIGDQRQPLWPTPWFGSISHCGQRALAVIADRPVGVDIERRFTPQMAAELESSIISPAEKTALLRSGLPFPLALTLAFSAKESGFKAWSSHALALPGFHSARIVALTAQQVHLRFTASFSV
;
A
#
# COMPACT_ATOMS: atom_id res chain seq x y z
N MET A 1 12.99 -17.90 0.89
CA MET A 1 12.27 -17.14 1.92
C MET A 1 10.98 -17.86 2.23
N ARG A 2 10.84 -18.37 3.46
CA ARG A 2 9.61 -19.01 3.92
C ARG A 2 8.49 -17.98 3.97
N HIS A 3 7.34 -18.35 3.45
CA HIS A 3 6.16 -17.50 3.45
C HIS A 3 4.87 -18.31 3.46
N HIS A 4 3.78 -17.68 3.89
CA HIS A 4 2.43 -18.22 3.83
C HIS A 4 1.54 -17.24 3.07
N ARG A 5 0.64 -17.78 2.25
CA ARG A 5 -0.32 -16.99 1.47
C ARG A 5 -1.70 -17.08 2.11
N THR A 6 -2.35 -15.92 2.25
CA THR A 6 -3.76 -15.81 2.64
C THR A 6 -4.50 -14.94 1.62
N ALA A 7 -5.69 -15.35 1.20
CA ALA A 7 -6.60 -14.51 0.42
C ALA A 7 -7.61 -13.84 1.37
N LEU A 8 -7.69 -12.52 1.36
CA LEU A 8 -8.54 -11.74 2.27
C LEU A 8 -9.57 -10.93 1.48
N PRO A 9 -10.88 -11.09 1.74
CA PRO A 9 -11.90 -10.25 1.12
C PRO A 9 -11.90 -8.85 1.75
N LEU A 10 -11.84 -7.80 0.93
CA LEU A 10 -11.99 -6.41 1.36
C LEU A 10 -12.66 -5.57 0.27
N ALA A 11 -13.76 -4.88 0.62
CA ALA A 11 -14.45 -3.94 -0.27
C ALA A 11 -14.81 -4.51 -1.66
N GLY A 12 -15.13 -5.81 -1.73
CA GLY A 12 -15.46 -6.51 -2.99
C GLY A 12 -14.26 -7.05 -3.76
N TYR A 13 -13.03 -6.87 -3.24
CA TYR A 13 -11.79 -7.39 -3.84
C TYR A 13 -11.18 -8.49 -3.01
N THR A 14 -10.37 -9.33 -3.66
CA THR A 14 -9.48 -10.28 -2.99
C THR A 14 -8.10 -9.64 -2.82
N LEU A 15 -7.66 -9.44 -1.59
CA LEU A 15 -6.29 -9.09 -1.28
C LEU A 15 -5.46 -10.36 -1.14
N GLN A 16 -4.33 -10.41 -1.84
CA GLN A 16 -3.35 -11.46 -1.71
C GLN A 16 -2.32 -11.06 -0.66
N GLN A 17 -2.41 -11.67 0.53
CA GLN A 17 -1.48 -11.46 1.62
C GLN A 17 -0.37 -12.50 1.61
N ILE A 18 0.85 -12.03 1.84
CA ILE A 18 2.04 -12.83 2.09
C ILE A 18 2.58 -12.48 3.47
N ASP A 19 2.48 -13.43 4.40
CA ASP A 19 3.21 -13.42 5.66
C ASP A 19 4.57 -14.09 5.41
N PHE A 20 5.68 -13.40 5.68
CA PHE A 20 7.03 -13.90 5.37
C PHE A 20 7.96 -13.79 6.57
N ASP A 21 8.95 -14.69 6.64
CA ASP A 21 9.99 -14.69 7.67
C ASP A 21 11.30 -14.10 7.10
N PRO A 22 11.65 -12.84 7.44
CA PRO A 22 12.85 -12.19 6.92
C PRO A 22 14.15 -12.88 7.33
N ALA A 23 14.16 -13.64 8.44
CA ALA A 23 15.36 -14.35 8.89
C ALA A 23 15.73 -15.50 7.93
N THR A 24 14.76 -15.98 7.16
CA THR A 24 14.93 -17.06 6.17
C THR A 24 15.20 -16.56 4.75
N PHE A 25 15.24 -15.24 4.56
CA PHE A 25 15.57 -14.65 3.28
C PHE A 25 17.06 -14.89 2.95
N GLN A 26 17.29 -15.44 1.76
CA GLN A 26 18.61 -15.62 1.17
C GLN A 26 18.70 -14.83 -0.15
N PRO A 27 19.88 -14.32 -0.53
CA PRO A 27 20.02 -13.54 -1.78
C PRO A 27 19.50 -14.26 -3.03
N GLU A 28 19.62 -15.58 -3.09
CA GLU A 28 19.18 -16.43 -4.22
C GLU A 28 17.66 -16.44 -4.37
N ASP A 29 16.91 -16.13 -3.30
CA ASP A 29 15.47 -15.98 -3.39
C ASP A 29 15.07 -14.88 -4.39
N LEU A 30 15.95 -13.89 -4.62
CA LEU A 30 15.71 -12.84 -5.60
C LEU A 30 15.74 -13.36 -7.03
N PHE A 31 16.38 -14.50 -7.34
CA PHE A 31 16.45 -15.04 -8.70
C PHE A 31 15.07 -15.35 -9.29
N TRP A 32 14.05 -15.45 -8.45
CA TRP A 32 12.65 -15.52 -8.87
C TRP A 32 12.18 -14.26 -9.63
N LEU A 33 12.86 -13.12 -9.44
CA LEU A 33 12.59 -11.86 -10.12
C LEU A 33 13.51 -11.69 -11.35
N PRO A 34 12.96 -11.36 -12.53
CA PRO A 34 13.77 -11.22 -13.75
C PRO A 34 14.80 -10.09 -13.67
N TYR A 35 14.58 -9.09 -12.80
CA TYR A 35 15.46 -7.92 -12.59
C TYR A 35 16.28 -8.02 -11.29
N HIS A 36 16.50 -9.21 -10.73
CA HIS A 36 17.17 -9.40 -9.44
C HIS A 36 18.54 -8.68 -9.30
N ALA A 37 19.31 -8.59 -10.40
CA ALA A 37 20.61 -7.93 -10.41
C ALA A 37 20.52 -6.45 -9.95
N SER A 38 19.44 -5.75 -10.29
CA SER A 38 19.23 -4.35 -9.90
C SER A 38 18.88 -4.16 -8.42
N LEU A 39 18.61 -5.25 -7.70
CA LEU A 39 18.26 -5.24 -6.28
C LEU A 39 19.46 -5.49 -5.36
N SER A 40 20.62 -5.87 -5.92
CA SER A 40 21.83 -6.24 -5.17
C SER A 40 22.31 -5.16 -4.19
N GLY A 41 22.20 -3.88 -4.56
CA GLY A 41 22.59 -2.75 -3.70
C GLY A 41 21.57 -2.38 -2.62
N TRP A 42 20.42 -3.04 -2.55
CA TRP A 42 19.40 -2.76 -1.54
C TRP A 42 19.72 -3.46 -0.22
N GLY A 43 19.38 -2.84 0.91
CA GLY A 43 19.50 -3.48 2.21
C GLY A 43 18.64 -4.75 2.29
N ARG A 44 19.13 -5.78 2.99
CA ARG A 44 18.49 -7.11 3.10
C ARG A 44 17.00 -7.06 3.45
N LYS A 45 16.62 -6.19 4.40
CA LYS A 45 15.21 -5.98 4.77
C LYS A 45 14.36 -5.54 3.57
N ARG A 46 14.86 -4.56 2.81
CA ARG A 46 14.17 -4.01 1.64
C ARG A 46 14.06 -5.03 0.51
N GLN A 47 15.07 -5.87 0.32
CA GLN A 47 15.05 -6.98 -0.64
C GLN A 47 13.95 -7.99 -0.28
N ALA A 48 13.89 -8.42 0.99
CA ALA A 48 12.86 -9.36 1.46
C ALA A 48 11.44 -8.79 1.32
N GLU A 49 11.22 -7.53 1.71
CA GLU A 49 9.94 -6.83 1.55
C GLU A 49 9.53 -6.71 0.07
N HIS A 50 10.47 -6.36 -0.81
CA HIS A 50 10.21 -6.25 -2.26
C HIS A 50 9.84 -7.59 -2.87
N LEU A 51 10.56 -8.66 -2.51
CA LEU A 51 10.26 -10.01 -2.95
C LEU A 51 8.86 -10.44 -2.46
N ALA A 52 8.55 -10.26 -1.18
CA ALA A 52 7.24 -10.59 -0.62
C ALA A 52 6.10 -9.87 -1.34
N GLY A 53 6.26 -8.57 -1.62
CA GLY A 53 5.29 -7.78 -2.38
C GLY A 53 5.10 -8.27 -3.82
N ARG A 54 6.17 -8.72 -4.48
CA ARG A 54 6.08 -9.28 -5.84
C ARG A 54 5.47 -10.68 -5.86
N ILE A 55 5.72 -11.50 -4.84
CA ILE A 55 5.00 -12.78 -4.66
C ILE A 55 3.51 -12.52 -4.50
N ALA A 56 3.12 -11.57 -3.65
CA ALA A 56 1.72 -11.16 -3.48
C ALA A 56 1.09 -10.71 -4.81
N ALA A 57 1.81 -9.86 -5.57
CA ALA A 57 1.35 -9.37 -6.87
C ALA A 57 1.14 -10.47 -7.90
N VAL A 58 2.03 -11.47 -7.97
CA VAL A 58 1.84 -12.61 -8.88
C VAL A 58 0.62 -13.43 -8.50
N TYR A 59 0.33 -13.62 -7.20
CA TYR A 59 -0.92 -14.28 -6.82
C TYR A 59 -2.14 -13.48 -7.24
N ALA A 60 -2.10 -12.15 -7.16
CA ALA A 60 -3.22 -11.31 -7.61
C ALA A 60 -3.38 -11.39 -9.13
N LEU A 61 -2.28 -11.28 -9.89
CA LEU A 61 -2.25 -11.40 -11.35
C LEU A 61 -2.80 -12.74 -11.87
N ARG A 62 -2.57 -13.84 -11.14
CA ARG A 62 -3.12 -15.15 -11.50
C ARG A 62 -4.65 -15.20 -11.47
N GLU A 63 -5.32 -14.35 -10.69
CA GLU A 63 -6.78 -14.27 -10.68
C GLU A 63 -7.35 -13.81 -12.02
N VAL A 64 -6.54 -13.11 -12.82
CA VAL A 64 -6.91 -12.58 -14.13
C VAL A 64 -6.15 -13.24 -15.29
N GLY A 65 -5.51 -14.38 -15.03
CA GLY A 65 -4.80 -15.18 -16.04
C GLY A 65 -3.34 -14.76 -16.30
N GLU A 66 -2.84 -13.73 -15.63
CA GLU A 66 -1.48 -13.24 -15.77
C GLU A 66 -0.49 -14.04 -14.92
N LYS A 67 0.70 -14.31 -15.46
CA LYS A 67 1.67 -15.24 -14.83
C LYS A 67 2.96 -14.60 -14.35
N GLN A 68 3.32 -13.45 -14.93
CA GLN A 68 4.59 -12.77 -14.66
C GLN A 68 4.41 -11.72 -13.56
N PRO A 69 5.44 -11.45 -12.74
CA PRO A 69 5.41 -10.31 -11.83
C PRO A 69 5.31 -8.99 -12.62
N PRO A 70 4.70 -7.94 -12.04
CA PRO A 70 4.69 -6.63 -12.68
C PRO A 70 6.12 -6.12 -12.85
N ALA A 71 6.39 -5.50 -14.00
CA ALA A 71 7.68 -4.87 -14.26
C ALA A 71 7.93 -3.70 -13.28
N ILE A 72 9.14 -3.15 -13.30
CA ILE A 72 9.52 -2.03 -12.45
C ILE A 72 9.74 -0.78 -13.31
N GLY A 73 9.04 0.30 -12.99
CA GLY A 73 9.23 1.59 -13.64
C GLY A 73 10.38 2.40 -13.04
N ASP A 74 10.67 3.55 -13.62
CA ASP A 74 11.81 4.41 -13.25
C ASP A 74 11.74 4.90 -11.80
N GLN A 75 10.54 5.08 -11.26
CA GLN A 75 10.30 5.44 -9.86
C GLN A 75 10.09 4.22 -8.95
N ARG A 76 10.48 3.03 -9.43
CA ARG A 76 10.31 1.73 -8.77
C ARG A 76 8.86 1.29 -8.58
N GLN A 77 7.91 1.99 -9.20
CA GLN A 77 6.51 1.61 -9.19
C GLN A 77 6.29 0.30 -9.95
N PRO A 78 5.36 -0.56 -9.50
CA PRO A 78 4.95 -1.72 -10.29
C PRO A 78 4.25 -1.25 -11.57
N LEU A 79 4.71 -1.76 -12.71
CA LEU A 79 4.06 -1.58 -14.01
C LEU A 79 3.15 -2.79 -14.24
N TRP A 80 1.85 -2.56 -14.07
CA TRP A 80 0.83 -3.59 -14.24
C TRP A 80 0.54 -3.81 -15.74
N PRO A 81 0.34 -5.06 -16.17
CA PRO A 81 0.00 -5.35 -17.56
C PRO A 81 -1.39 -4.81 -17.89
N THR A 82 -1.55 -4.17 -19.06
CA THR A 82 -2.84 -3.74 -19.58
C THR A 82 -3.80 -4.94 -19.73
N PRO A 83 -5.09 -4.83 -19.35
CA PRO A 83 -5.81 -3.63 -18.90
C PRO A 83 -5.82 -3.42 -17.37
N TRP A 84 -5.00 -4.17 -16.64
CA TRP A 84 -5.11 -4.27 -15.19
C TRP A 84 -4.45 -3.11 -14.46
N PHE A 85 -5.08 -2.74 -13.35
CA PHE A 85 -4.51 -1.90 -12.32
C PHE A 85 -4.20 -2.76 -11.10
N GLY A 86 -3.22 -2.35 -10.31
CA GLY A 86 -2.99 -3.02 -9.04
C GLY A 86 -2.24 -2.14 -8.07
N SER A 87 -2.13 -2.64 -6.85
CA SER A 87 -1.37 -1.97 -5.81
C SER A 87 -0.70 -3.01 -4.92
N ILE A 88 0.47 -2.63 -4.40
CA ILE A 88 1.24 -3.44 -3.45
C ILE A 88 1.48 -2.56 -2.22
N SER A 89 1.36 -3.15 -1.03
CA SER A 89 1.85 -2.53 0.20
C SER A 89 2.52 -3.57 1.10
N HIS A 90 3.37 -3.11 2.01
CA HIS A 90 4.02 -3.99 2.97
C HIS A 90 4.21 -3.27 4.31
N CYS A 91 4.08 -4.01 5.40
CA CYS A 91 4.35 -3.51 6.74
C CYS A 91 4.90 -4.63 7.62
N GLY A 92 6.14 -4.45 8.08
CA GLY A 92 6.85 -5.47 8.85
C GLY A 92 7.03 -6.76 8.05
N GLN A 93 6.40 -7.84 8.52
CA GLN A 93 6.52 -9.20 7.95
C GLN A 93 5.35 -9.56 7.05
N ARG A 94 4.61 -8.55 6.58
CA ARG A 94 3.43 -8.71 5.72
C ARG A 94 3.56 -7.90 4.46
N ALA A 95 3.17 -8.49 3.35
CA ALA A 95 2.93 -7.80 2.08
C ALA A 95 1.53 -8.13 1.57
N LEU A 96 0.90 -7.17 0.92
CA LEU A 96 -0.41 -7.28 0.29
C LEU A 96 -0.31 -6.87 -1.16
N ALA A 97 -1.10 -7.52 -2.03
CA ALA A 97 -1.37 -7.01 -3.36
C ALA A 97 -2.85 -7.18 -3.72
N VAL A 98 -3.30 -6.34 -4.64
CA VAL A 98 -4.64 -6.38 -5.24
C VAL A 98 -4.54 -6.08 -6.71
N ILE A 99 -5.46 -6.65 -7.49
CA ILE A 99 -5.64 -6.38 -8.91
C ILE A 99 -7.09 -5.99 -9.19
N ALA A 100 -7.30 -5.10 -10.16
CA ALA A 100 -8.62 -4.62 -10.57
C ALA A 100 -8.62 -4.16 -12.03
N ASP A 101 -9.81 -4.06 -12.62
CA ASP A 101 -10.07 -3.50 -13.96
C ASP A 101 -10.18 -1.95 -13.97
N ARG A 102 -9.90 -1.33 -12.82
CA ARG A 102 -9.99 0.12 -12.58
C ARG A 102 -8.93 0.55 -11.55
N PRO A 103 -8.59 1.85 -11.48
CA PRO A 103 -7.66 2.39 -10.48
C PRO A 103 -7.92 1.85 -9.07
N VAL A 104 -6.90 1.23 -8.46
CA VAL A 104 -6.99 0.59 -7.15
C VAL A 104 -5.72 0.85 -6.35
N GLY A 105 -5.89 1.05 -5.05
CA GLY A 105 -4.81 1.28 -4.11
C GLY A 105 -5.06 0.51 -2.83
N VAL A 106 -4.01 -0.10 -2.29
CA VAL A 106 -4.05 -0.81 -1.02
C VAL A 106 -2.90 -0.36 -0.15
N ASP A 107 -3.17 -0.32 1.15
CA ASP A 107 -2.18 -0.02 2.14
C ASP A 107 -2.38 -0.84 3.42
N ILE A 108 -1.28 -1.06 4.15
CA ILE A 108 -1.26 -1.78 5.41
C ILE A 108 -0.28 -1.09 6.34
N GLU A 109 -0.72 -0.83 7.57
CA GLU A 109 0.07 -0.10 8.54
C GLU A 109 0.10 -0.75 9.91
N ARG A 110 1.19 -0.48 10.62
CA ARG A 110 1.22 -0.72 12.06
C ARG A 110 0.44 0.41 12.72
N ARG A 111 -0.48 0.04 13.61
CA ARG A 111 -1.21 1.01 14.43
C ARG A 111 -0.22 1.93 15.14
N PHE A 112 -0.44 3.23 15.01
CA PHE A 112 0.39 4.24 15.66
C PHE A 112 0.25 4.13 17.18
N THR A 113 1.37 4.35 17.87
CA THR A 113 1.32 4.61 19.31
C THR A 113 0.76 6.01 19.56
N PRO A 114 0.28 6.30 20.78
CA PRO A 114 -0.13 7.67 21.13
C PRO A 114 0.96 8.72 20.85
N GLN A 115 2.22 8.38 21.12
CA GLN A 115 3.36 9.25 20.84
C GLN A 115 3.54 9.52 19.34
N MET A 116 3.61 8.47 18.52
CA MET A 116 3.72 8.64 17.06
C MET A 116 2.54 9.41 16.48
N ALA A 117 1.34 9.17 17.01
CA ALA A 117 0.16 9.88 16.56
C ALA A 117 0.26 11.39 16.84
N ALA A 118 0.77 11.78 18.01
CA ALA A 118 0.98 13.19 18.35
C ALA A 118 2.05 13.85 17.46
N GLU A 119 3.14 13.13 17.16
CA GLU A 119 4.24 13.63 16.32
C GLU A 119 3.83 13.82 14.86
N LEU A 120 2.99 12.93 14.32
CA LEU A 120 2.64 12.91 12.89
C LEU A 120 1.32 13.62 12.56
N GLU A 121 0.52 13.99 13.56
CA GLU A 121 -0.83 14.50 13.37
C GLU A 121 -0.91 15.62 12.32
N SER A 122 -0.15 16.70 12.52
CA SER A 122 -0.22 17.90 11.67
C SER A 122 0.33 17.67 10.27
N SER A 123 1.20 16.68 10.08
CA SER A 123 1.75 16.30 8.78
C SER A 123 0.77 15.47 7.94
N ILE A 124 -0.16 14.77 8.58
CA ILE A 124 -1.08 13.84 7.92
C ILE A 124 -2.44 14.49 7.74
N ILE A 125 -2.96 15.19 8.74
CA ILE A 125 -4.33 15.70 8.75
C ILE A 125 -4.40 17.19 9.08
N SER A 126 -5.39 17.87 8.50
CA SER A 126 -5.77 19.23 8.87
C SER A 126 -6.63 19.25 10.16
N PRO A 127 -6.81 20.41 10.81
CA PRO A 127 -7.70 20.55 11.97
C PRO A 127 -9.16 20.12 11.69
N ALA A 128 -9.64 20.35 10.46
CA ALA A 128 -10.98 19.92 10.04
C ALA A 128 -11.10 18.38 9.97
N GLU A 129 -10.08 17.72 9.42
CA GLU A 129 -10.00 16.25 9.38
C GLU A 129 -9.88 15.67 10.79
N LYS A 130 -9.13 16.30 11.69
CA LYS A 130 -9.04 15.88 13.11
C LYS A 130 -10.42 15.80 13.75
N THR A 131 -11.27 16.79 13.49
CA THR A 131 -12.65 16.80 14.00
C THR A 131 -13.46 15.62 13.46
N ALA A 132 -13.32 15.28 12.17
CA ALA A 132 -13.97 14.11 11.58
C ALA A 132 -13.47 12.79 12.21
N LEU A 133 -12.16 12.68 12.43
CA LEU A 133 -11.56 11.50 13.09
C LEU A 133 -12.05 11.34 14.54
N LEU A 134 -12.11 12.41 15.33
CA LEU A 134 -12.61 12.36 16.70
C LEU A 134 -14.08 11.96 16.80
N ARG A 135 -14.90 12.31 15.79
CA ARG A 135 -16.32 11.92 15.71
C ARG A 135 -16.53 10.45 15.32
N SER A 136 -15.50 9.75 14.85
CA SER A 136 -15.62 8.33 14.45
C SER A 136 -15.87 7.39 15.63
N GLY A 137 -15.59 7.82 16.87
CA GLY A 137 -15.65 6.97 18.06
C GLY A 137 -14.47 5.98 18.19
N LEU A 138 -13.54 5.96 17.23
CA LEU A 138 -12.33 5.13 17.31
C LEU A 138 -11.27 5.79 18.21
N PRO A 139 -10.38 4.99 18.85
CA PRO A 139 -9.21 5.55 19.50
C PRO A 139 -8.38 6.39 18.52
N PHE A 140 -8.03 7.61 18.92
CA PHE A 140 -7.42 8.58 18.00
C PHE A 140 -6.17 8.05 17.26
N PRO A 141 -5.23 7.31 17.89
CA PRO A 141 -4.09 6.74 17.17
C PRO A 141 -4.51 5.78 16.05
N LEU A 142 -5.57 4.98 16.25
CA LEU A 142 -6.12 4.12 15.21
C LEU A 142 -6.79 4.94 14.11
N ALA A 143 -7.59 5.95 14.46
CA ALA A 143 -8.25 6.83 13.50
C ALA A 143 -7.22 7.55 12.60
N LEU A 144 -6.12 8.00 13.18
CA LEU A 144 -5.02 8.64 12.45
C LEU A 144 -4.26 7.65 11.56
N THR A 145 -3.99 6.42 12.04
CA THR A 145 -3.41 5.36 11.19
C THR A 145 -4.32 5.05 9.99
N LEU A 146 -5.63 4.95 10.21
CA LEU A 146 -6.59 4.71 9.13
C LEU A 146 -6.63 5.88 8.14
N ALA A 147 -6.55 7.13 8.61
CA ALA A 147 -6.47 8.30 7.75
C ALA A 147 -5.20 8.30 6.90
N PHE A 148 -4.05 8.00 7.51
CA PHE A 148 -2.77 7.86 6.80
C PHE A 148 -2.86 6.77 5.72
N SER A 149 -3.28 5.57 6.13
CA SER A 149 -3.36 4.40 5.24
C SER A 149 -4.37 4.60 4.10
N ALA A 150 -5.48 5.30 4.37
CA ALA A 150 -6.43 5.68 3.34
C ALA A 150 -5.79 6.64 2.33
N LYS A 151 -5.07 7.68 2.78
CA LYS A 151 -4.40 8.65 1.88
C LYS A 151 -3.34 7.97 1.01
N GLU A 152 -2.53 7.07 1.59
CA GLU A 152 -1.57 6.24 0.84
C GLU A 152 -2.25 5.34 -0.19
N SER A 153 -3.35 4.69 0.19
CA SER A 153 -4.17 3.89 -0.75
C SER A 153 -4.71 4.77 -1.88
N GLY A 154 -5.23 5.95 -1.56
CA GLY A 154 -5.71 6.92 -2.54
C GLY A 154 -4.62 7.36 -3.51
N PHE A 155 -3.43 7.68 -2.99
CA PHE A 155 -2.27 8.02 -3.82
C PHE A 155 -1.88 6.87 -4.74
N LYS A 156 -1.75 5.64 -4.23
CA LYS A 156 -1.40 4.47 -5.06
C LYS A 156 -2.39 4.23 -6.19
N ALA A 157 -3.69 4.37 -5.92
CA ALA A 157 -4.74 4.23 -6.93
C ALA A 157 -4.60 5.24 -8.08
N TRP A 158 -4.21 6.48 -7.78
CA TRP A 158 -4.23 7.58 -8.74
C TRP A 158 -2.85 8.17 -9.07
N SER A 159 -1.77 7.50 -8.67
CA SER A 159 -0.39 8.00 -8.80
C SER A 159 0.02 8.33 -10.23
N SER A 160 -0.55 7.67 -11.23
CA SER A 160 -0.34 7.99 -12.66
C SER A 160 -0.89 9.36 -13.09
N HIS A 161 -1.81 9.93 -12.31
CA HIS A 161 -2.42 11.25 -12.54
C HIS A 161 -1.97 12.28 -11.50
N ALA A 162 -1.18 11.85 -10.50
CA ALA A 162 -0.73 12.72 -9.43
C ALA A 162 0.38 13.67 -9.91
N LEU A 163 0.39 14.88 -9.35
CA LEU A 163 1.59 15.73 -9.38
C LEU A 163 2.76 15.00 -8.71
N ALA A 164 4.00 15.40 -9.00
CA ALA A 164 5.20 14.70 -8.52
C ALA A 164 5.26 14.55 -6.98
N LEU A 165 4.70 15.52 -6.22
CA LEU A 165 4.65 15.51 -4.76
C LEU A 165 3.36 16.22 -4.29
N PRO A 166 2.18 15.58 -4.35
CA PRO A 166 0.93 16.25 -4.04
C PRO A 166 0.76 16.48 -2.52
N GLY A 167 1.48 15.70 -1.69
CA GLY A 167 1.46 15.78 -0.22
C GLY A 167 0.16 15.27 0.40
N PHE A 168 0.14 14.98 1.70
CA PHE A 168 -1.04 14.41 2.37
C PHE A 168 -2.27 15.30 2.36
N HIS A 169 -2.11 16.63 2.24
CA HIS A 169 -3.23 17.56 2.21
C HIS A 169 -3.94 17.66 0.85
N SER A 170 -3.41 16.99 -0.19
CA SER A 170 -4.07 16.85 -1.49
C SER A 170 -5.25 15.86 -1.48
N ALA A 171 -5.40 15.09 -0.41
CA ALA A 171 -6.56 14.24 -0.17
C ALA A 171 -7.07 14.49 1.25
N ARG A 172 -8.37 14.71 1.41
CA ARG A 172 -9.01 15.03 2.69
C ARG A 172 -9.91 13.91 3.16
N ILE A 173 -9.82 13.57 4.44
CA ILE A 173 -10.79 12.68 5.10
C ILE A 173 -12.10 13.45 5.31
N VAL A 174 -13.17 12.97 4.68
CA VAL A 174 -14.52 13.58 4.79
C VAL A 174 -15.38 12.84 5.82
N ALA A 175 -15.23 11.52 5.89
CA ALA A 175 -15.93 10.68 6.85
C ALA A 175 -15.08 9.45 7.21
N LEU A 176 -15.24 8.98 8.44
CA LEU A 176 -14.59 7.79 8.96
C LEU A 176 -15.57 7.02 9.84
N THR A 177 -15.80 5.75 9.51
CA THR A 177 -16.53 4.78 10.32
C THR A 177 -15.61 3.60 10.63
N ALA A 178 -16.11 2.60 11.37
CA ALA A 178 -15.36 1.38 11.63
C ALA A 178 -15.10 0.52 10.37
N GLN A 179 -15.81 0.76 9.26
CA GLN A 179 -15.72 -0.04 8.03
C GLN A 179 -15.31 0.77 6.80
N GLN A 180 -15.44 2.10 6.82
CA GLN A 180 -15.26 2.94 5.64
C GLN A 180 -14.51 4.24 5.96
N VAL A 181 -13.66 4.65 5.03
CA VAL A 181 -13.02 5.97 5.01
C VAL A 181 -13.35 6.64 3.69
N HIS A 182 -13.88 7.86 3.75
CA HIS A 182 -14.21 8.62 2.55
C HIS A 182 -13.15 9.69 2.33
N LEU A 183 -12.47 9.60 1.18
CA LEU A 183 -11.48 10.57 0.74
C LEU A 183 -12.06 11.50 -0.32
N ARG A 184 -11.70 12.78 -0.24
CA ARG A 184 -11.91 13.76 -1.30
C ARG A 184 -10.56 14.31 -1.76
N PHE A 185 -10.21 14.04 -3.01
CA PHE A 185 -9.05 14.67 -3.64
C PHE A 185 -9.33 16.14 -3.92
N THR A 186 -8.29 16.97 -3.80
CA THR A 186 -8.34 18.40 -4.12
C THR A 186 -7.69 18.65 -5.48
N ALA A 187 -7.86 19.86 -6.01
CA ALA A 187 -7.16 20.33 -7.21
C ALA A 187 -5.62 20.37 -7.07
N SER A 188 -5.07 20.16 -5.86
CA SER A 188 -3.62 20.05 -5.66
C SER A 188 -3.11 18.61 -5.79
N PHE A 189 -3.98 17.64 -6.06
CA PHE A 189 -3.59 16.25 -6.30
C PHE A 189 -3.14 16.03 -7.74
N SER A 190 -3.92 16.53 -8.70
CA SER A 190 -3.70 16.42 -10.14
C SER A 190 -3.98 17.78 -10.79
N VAL A 191 -3.32 18.07 -11.91
CA VAL A 191 -3.62 19.23 -12.77
C VAL A 191 -5.03 19.11 -13.36
#